data_AF-A0A2E0NI13-F1
#
_entry.id   AF-A0A2E0NI13-F1
#
_cell.length_a   1.000
_cell.length_b   1.000
_cell.length_c   1.000
_cell.angle_alpha   90.00
_cell.angle_beta   90.00
_cell.angle_gamma   90.00
#
_symmetry.space_group_name_H-M   'P 1'
#
loop_
_entity.id
_entity.type
_entity.pdbx_description
1 polymer ?
#
loop_
_entity_poly.entity_id
_entity_poly.type
_entity_poly.pdbx_seq_one_letter_code
_entity_poly.pdbx_strand_id
1 'polypeptide(L)'
;MVAAMPLCGASLLANYPGQLDTYPFAPSAGSDGSSSIYKNDPSILAWASGYLDIIYGTGVSDLWRTPEKALGSPNADSFDIVSLGRGGQITLTFDAAISDGSGMDFAIYENSFSDTFLELAWVEVSTDGLHFVRFPNFSYTANPVGSFGNVDPTYIHGFAGKYKQSYGTPFDLKQLQFAYDAVLRETDSFANEYETSLRANFPYLNLAEINYVRLVDIVGDGNSHDAEGYAIYEPYPTSGSAGFDLDAVAVIHQVVQSKLSQIINFDPISSQLISDSFITLQAESSSDLTVEFAVIDGPASIDGNRLFFDGSGTVILSASQQGDSTYLAATPVTRSFVIADDLQHIFLQPVANHSVNSENILLQAISSSGLPVSISLDSSPSGTSMSEFAPYLLKTGNQTGFATVRATQPGGTLNGVTYAPAQDISLRFKIVSANDANVGLRYDSWKDLHQLSSDNNFDSDLDGQTDFEEYVAGTDPNSSTSVSRHSYQIDAHQCTFSIVLSAQALISLQVQHCSNLSDENDWMSIAPQVEYVTLNDPSMVTSQNIKLKVDRTFSPSNFWRVVFSELD
;
A
#
# COMPACT_ATOMS: atom_id res chain seq x y z
N MET A 1 -66.84 -33.78 11.94
CA MET A 1 -67.47 -32.82 11.00
C MET A 1 -66.61 -31.56 11.10
N VAL A 2 -65.54 -31.52 10.30
CA VAL A 2 -64.56 -30.41 10.32
C VAL A 2 -65.23 -29.26 9.59
N ALA A 3 -65.43 -28.14 10.29
CA ALA A 3 -65.93 -26.92 9.66
C ALA A 3 -64.94 -26.51 8.56
N ALA A 4 -65.43 -26.37 7.34
CA ALA A 4 -64.64 -25.85 6.24
C ALA A 4 -64.14 -24.45 6.62
N MET A 5 -62.82 -24.27 6.66
CA MET A 5 -62.21 -22.95 6.67
C MET A 5 -62.74 -22.19 5.45
N PRO A 6 -63.09 -20.90 5.57
CA PRO A 6 -63.54 -20.13 4.44
C PRO A 6 -62.37 -19.98 3.47
N LEU A 7 -62.39 -20.76 2.39
CA LEU A 7 -61.73 -20.43 1.13
C LEU A 7 -62.44 -19.17 0.58
N CYS A 8 -62.14 -18.01 1.17
CA CYS A 8 -62.55 -16.73 0.65
C CYS A 8 -61.35 -16.15 -0.10
N GLY A 9 -61.43 -16.21 -1.43
CA GLY A 9 -60.50 -15.54 -2.32
C GLY A 9 -59.27 -16.38 -2.71
N ALA A 10 -59.37 -17.09 -3.82
CA ALA A 10 -58.23 -17.15 -4.74
C ALA A 10 -58.01 -15.73 -5.31
N SER A 11 -57.51 -14.82 -4.49
CA SER A 11 -57.23 -13.43 -4.85
C SER A 11 -55.73 -13.27 -4.88
N LEU A 12 -55.14 -13.24 -6.09
CA LEU A 12 -53.84 -12.64 -6.44
C LEU A 12 -52.57 -12.91 -5.59
N LEU A 13 -52.65 -13.69 -4.51
CA LEU A 13 -51.55 -14.13 -3.63
C LEU A 13 -50.58 -15.09 -4.33
N ALA A 14 -50.86 -15.49 -5.57
CA ALA A 14 -49.98 -16.31 -6.40
C ALA A 14 -48.81 -15.52 -7.02
N ASN A 15 -48.74 -14.20 -6.85
CA ASN A 15 -47.69 -13.36 -7.43
C ASN A 15 -47.13 -12.35 -6.44
N TYR A 16 -46.71 -12.81 -5.26
CA TYR A 16 -45.66 -12.12 -4.53
C TYR A 16 -44.32 -12.47 -5.21
N PRO A 17 -43.62 -11.57 -5.91
CA PRO A 17 -42.28 -11.89 -6.36
C PRO A 17 -41.41 -11.99 -5.09
N GLY A 18 -40.73 -13.11 -4.87
CA GLY A 18 -39.99 -13.37 -3.61
C GLY A 18 -40.65 -14.35 -2.63
N GLN A 19 -41.86 -14.86 -2.92
CA GLN A 19 -42.31 -16.15 -2.37
C GLN A 19 -41.61 -17.26 -3.17
N LEU A 20 -40.60 -17.90 -2.59
CA LEU A 20 -40.24 -19.25 -3.05
C LEU A 20 -41.25 -20.30 -2.55
N ASP A 21 -42.04 -19.98 -1.52
CA ASP A 21 -43.00 -20.90 -0.92
C ASP A 21 -44.42 -20.31 -0.90
N THR A 22 -45.27 -20.79 -1.79
CA THR A 22 -46.72 -20.72 -1.59
C THR A 22 -47.10 -21.69 -0.47
N TYR A 23 -48.12 -21.38 0.32
CA TYR A 23 -48.57 -22.26 1.40
C TYR A 23 -48.75 -23.71 0.90
N PRO A 24 -48.21 -24.73 1.61
CA PRO A 24 -47.45 -24.66 2.86
C PRO A 24 -46.07 -24.01 2.72
N PHE A 25 -45.67 -23.17 3.70
CA PHE A 25 -44.37 -22.50 3.69
C PHE A 25 -43.20 -23.48 3.92
N ALA A 26 -41.95 -23.03 3.71
CA ALA A 26 -40.75 -23.85 3.91
C ALA A 26 -40.81 -24.70 5.20
N PRO A 27 -40.47 -26.00 5.13
CA PRO A 27 -40.47 -26.90 6.27
C PRO A 27 -39.28 -26.65 7.19
N SER A 28 -39.24 -27.40 8.30
CA SER A 28 -38.17 -27.40 9.30
C SER A 28 -36.75 -27.46 8.72
N ALA A 29 -35.80 -26.89 9.46
CA ALA A 29 -34.40 -26.81 9.06
C ALA A 29 -33.81 -28.19 8.69
N GLY A 30 -33.07 -28.23 7.57
CA GLY A 30 -32.45 -29.44 7.04
C GLY A 30 -33.39 -30.43 6.34
N SER A 31 -34.68 -30.09 6.22
CA SER A 31 -35.63 -30.84 5.37
C SER A 31 -35.54 -30.37 3.91
N ASP A 32 -35.94 -31.24 2.98
CA ASP A 32 -36.01 -30.87 1.56
C ASP A 32 -36.98 -29.70 1.35
N GLY A 33 -36.56 -28.68 0.61
CA GLY A 33 -37.31 -27.42 0.45
C GLY A 33 -37.22 -26.43 1.62
N SER A 34 -36.43 -26.69 2.66
CA SER A 34 -36.21 -25.71 3.73
C SER A 34 -35.41 -24.50 3.24
N SER A 35 -35.77 -23.30 3.69
CA SER A 35 -35.03 -22.06 3.40
C SER A 35 -34.00 -21.70 4.47
N SER A 36 -33.82 -22.53 5.50
CA SER A 36 -32.93 -22.25 6.61
C SER A 36 -31.47 -22.05 6.18
N ILE A 37 -30.79 -21.04 6.74
CA ILE A 37 -29.35 -20.81 6.51
C ILE A 37 -28.56 -21.34 7.72
N TYR A 38 -27.59 -22.22 7.48
CA TYR A 38 -26.75 -22.74 8.55
C TYR A 38 -25.72 -21.70 8.99
N LYS A 39 -25.38 -21.62 10.28
CA LYS A 39 -24.50 -20.58 10.82
C LYS A 39 -23.10 -20.44 10.21
N ASN A 40 -22.62 -21.51 9.55
CA ASN A 40 -21.33 -21.52 8.84
C ASN A 40 -21.50 -21.48 7.32
N ASP A 41 -22.66 -21.06 6.82
CA ASP A 41 -22.89 -20.93 5.39
C ASP A 41 -21.89 -19.93 4.79
N PRO A 42 -21.21 -20.28 3.68
CA PRO A 42 -20.17 -19.44 3.09
C PRO A 42 -20.70 -18.13 2.50
N SER A 43 -22.02 -17.97 2.37
CA SER A 43 -22.64 -16.70 1.95
C SER A 43 -22.65 -15.64 3.05
N ILE A 44 -22.41 -16.01 4.32
CA ILE A 44 -22.37 -15.06 5.44
C ILE A 44 -21.07 -14.25 5.39
N LEU A 45 -21.19 -12.93 5.25
CA LEU A 45 -20.07 -12.00 5.15
C LEU A 45 -19.71 -11.34 6.48
N ALA A 46 -20.71 -11.10 7.32
CA ALA A 46 -20.56 -10.41 8.60
C ALA A 46 -21.70 -10.77 9.56
N TRP A 47 -21.62 -10.23 10.76
CA TRP A 47 -22.62 -10.37 11.83
C TRP A 47 -22.94 -8.99 12.39
N ALA A 48 -24.07 -8.84 13.11
CA ALA A 48 -24.33 -7.64 13.90
C ALA A 48 -23.14 -7.35 14.83
N SER A 49 -22.72 -6.07 14.84
CA SER A 49 -21.55 -5.60 15.58
C SER A 49 -21.90 -4.68 16.74
N GLY A 50 -23.15 -4.24 16.84
CA GLY A 50 -23.66 -3.47 17.96
C GLY A 50 -25.18 -3.57 18.10
N TYR A 51 -25.72 -2.92 19.14
CA TYR A 51 -27.14 -2.86 19.41
C TYR A 51 -27.52 -1.53 20.08
N LEU A 52 -28.81 -1.19 20.00
CA LEU A 52 -29.43 -0.03 20.63
C LEU A 52 -30.92 -0.30 20.96
N ASP A 53 -31.54 0.61 21.71
CA ASP A 53 -32.97 0.63 22.04
C ASP A 53 -33.57 -0.70 22.55
N ILE A 54 -32.83 -1.40 23.41
CA ILE A 54 -33.33 -2.60 24.06
C ILE A 54 -34.41 -2.28 25.10
N ILE A 55 -35.54 -2.99 25.00
CA ILE A 55 -36.65 -2.93 25.96
C ILE A 55 -37.02 -4.36 26.31
N TYR A 56 -36.89 -4.72 27.58
CA TYR A 56 -37.28 -6.05 28.03
C TYR A 56 -38.77 -6.13 28.34
N GLY A 57 -39.41 -7.16 27.80
CA GLY A 57 -40.78 -7.55 28.12
C GLY A 57 -40.89 -8.24 29.49
N THR A 58 -42.02 -8.89 29.72
CA THR A 58 -42.30 -9.57 31.00
C THR A 58 -41.91 -11.05 30.97
N GLY A 59 -41.57 -11.62 32.13
CA GLY A 59 -41.26 -13.06 32.27
C GLY A 59 -39.79 -13.43 31.99
N VAL A 60 -38.99 -12.50 31.45
CA VAL A 60 -37.54 -12.65 31.30
C VAL A 60 -36.82 -12.38 32.62
N SER A 61 -35.93 -13.30 33.03
CA SER A 61 -35.07 -13.12 34.21
C SER A 61 -33.78 -12.38 33.87
N ASP A 62 -33.16 -11.73 34.86
CA ASP A 62 -31.93 -10.93 34.66
C ASP A 62 -30.75 -11.72 34.04
N LEU A 63 -30.70 -13.04 34.24
CA LEU A 63 -29.66 -13.89 33.64
C LEU A 63 -29.66 -13.88 32.10
N TRP A 64 -30.82 -13.62 31.48
CA TRP A 64 -31.03 -13.66 30.04
C TRP A 64 -31.01 -12.26 29.39
N ARG A 65 -30.72 -11.23 30.18
CA ARG A 65 -30.66 -9.82 29.75
C ARG A 65 -29.25 -9.47 29.30
N THR A 66 -28.80 -10.14 28.24
CA THR A 66 -27.40 -10.18 27.79
C THR A 66 -27.27 -9.78 26.31
N PRO A 67 -27.61 -8.53 25.94
CA PRO A 67 -27.69 -8.10 24.54
C PRO A 67 -26.37 -8.25 23.76
N GLU A 68 -25.24 -8.20 24.45
CA GLU A 68 -23.92 -8.43 23.88
C GLU A 68 -23.75 -9.82 23.26
N LYS A 69 -24.55 -10.81 23.68
CA LYS A 69 -24.52 -12.16 23.13
C LYS A 69 -25.14 -12.29 21.75
N ALA A 70 -25.93 -11.31 21.33
CA ALA A 70 -26.49 -11.25 19.98
C ALA A 70 -25.47 -10.78 18.91
N LEU A 71 -24.24 -10.45 19.33
CA LEU A 71 -23.19 -9.90 18.46
C LEU A 71 -22.19 -10.97 18.04
N GLY A 72 -21.78 -10.93 16.77
CA GLY A 72 -20.88 -11.94 16.21
C GLY A 72 -21.58 -13.25 15.83
N SER A 73 -20.79 -14.31 15.68
CA SER A 73 -21.28 -15.61 15.20
C SER A 73 -21.84 -16.46 16.34
N PRO A 74 -22.98 -17.16 16.12
CA PRO A 74 -23.64 -17.95 17.15
C PRO A 74 -22.80 -19.18 17.51
N ASN A 75 -22.59 -19.39 18.80
CA ASN A 75 -21.69 -20.44 19.30
C ASN A 75 -22.36 -21.83 19.41
N ALA A 76 -23.66 -21.95 19.08
CA ALA A 76 -24.49 -23.14 19.28
C ALA A 76 -24.61 -23.60 20.75
N ASP A 77 -24.57 -22.65 21.68
CA ASP A 77 -24.95 -22.83 23.07
C ASP A 77 -26.32 -22.20 23.30
N SER A 78 -27.29 -22.97 23.79
CA SER A 78 -28.65 -22.47 24.04
C SER A 78 -28.70 -21.40 25.12
N PHE A 79 -27.62 -21.27 25.91
CA PHE A 79 -27.46 -20.24 26.93
C PHE A 79 -26.78 -18.95 26.42
N ASP A 80 -26.30 -18.92 25.18
CA ASP A 80 -25.62 -17.76 24.59
C ASP A 80 -26.55 -16.86 23.78
N ILE A 81 -27.59 -16.34 24.44
CA ILE A 81 -28.62 -15.52 23.81
C ILE A 81 -28.92 -14.25 24.59
N VAL A 82 -29.65 -13.34 23.96
CA VAL A 82 -30.48 -12.34 24.64
C VAL A 82 -31.95 -12.70 24.50
N SER A 83 -32.63 -12.84 25.63
CA SER A 83 -34.08 -13.07 25.65
C SER A 83 -34.79 -11.73 25.73
N LEU A 84 -35.75 -11.47 24.85
CA LEU A 84 -36.43 -10.19 24.80
C LEU A 84 -37.49 -10.04 25.90
N GLY A 85 -38.02 -11.12 26.45
CA GLY A 85 -39.20 -11.06 27.31
C GLY A 85 -40.46 -10.86 26.49
N ARG A 86 -41.61 -11.27 27.04
CA ARG A 86 -42.92 -11.12 26.38
C ARG A 86 -43.24 -9.63 26.13
N GLY A 87 -43.27 -9.24 24.86
CA GLY A 87 -43.48 -7.88 24.34
C GLY A 87 -42.22 -7.00 24.31
N GLY A 88 -41.01 -7.57 24.42
CA GLY A 88 -39.75 -6.84 24.35
C GLY A 88 -39.28 -6.52 22.93
N GLN A 89 -38.17 -5.79 22.82
CA GLN A 89 -37.51 -5.46 21.55
C GLN A 89 -36.00 -5.21 21.71
N ILE A 90 -35.28 -5.31 20.59
CA ILE A 90 -33.89 -4.87 20.43
C ILE A 90 -33.66 -4.39 18.99
N THR A 91 -32.79 -3.39 18.79
CA THR A 91 -32.33 -2.97 17.47
C THR A 91 -30.84 -3.28 17.33
N LEU A 92 -30.44 -3.95 16.25
CA LEU A 92 -29.07 -4.35 15.94
C LEU A 92 -28.46 -3.40 14.89
N THR A 93 -27.15 -3.17 15.00
CA THR A 93 -26.34 -2.32 14.09
C THR A 93 -25.19 -3.11 13.47
N PHE A 94 -24.65 -2.60 12.36
CA PHE A 94 -23.65 -3.28 11.54
C PHE A 94 -22.48 -2.35 11.17
N ASP A 95 -21.29 -2.89 11.00
CA ASP A 95 -20.09 -2.13 10.57
C ASP A 95 -20.20 -1.68 9.10
N ALA A 96 -20.90 -2.46 8.29
CA ALA A 96 -21.30 -2.11 6.93
C ALA A 96 -22.81 -2.32 6.80
N ALA A 97 -23.49 -1.37 6.14
CA ALA A 97 -24.93 -1.45 5.92
C ALA A 97 -25.29 -2.69 5.08
N ILE A 98 -26.38 -3.37 5.44
CA ILE A 98 -26.96 -4.45 4.65
C ILE A 98 -27.55 -3.84 3.37
N SER A 99 -27.40 -4.50 2.23
CA SER A 99 -27.86 -3.98 0.94
C SER A 99 -28.65 -5.03 0.16
N ASP A 100 -29.75 -4.63 -0.48
CA ASP A 100 -30.55 -5.46 -1.41
C ASP A 100 -29.67 -6.04 -2.52
N GLY A 101 -29.45 -7.35 -2.46
CA GLY A 101 -28.68 -8.14 -3.42
C GLY A 101 -29.55 -9.15 -4.17
N SER A 102 -28.92 -10.21 -4.68
CA SER A 102 -29.67 -11.29 -5.32
C SER A 102 -30.10 -12.33 -4.29
N GLY A 103 -31.40 -12.43 -4.00
CA GLY A 103 -31.92 -13.41 -3.04
C GLY A 103 -31.90 -12.86 -1.62
N MET A 104 -31.54 -13.69 -0.64
CA MET A 104 -31.59 -13.33 0.77
C MET A 104 -30.42 -12.42 1.14
N ASP A 105 -30.68 -11.38 1.96
CA ASP A 105 -29.69 -10.35 2.30
C ASP A 105 -29.18 -10.46 3.73
N PHE A 106 -29.97 -11.02 4.63
CA PHE A 106 -29.58 -11.29 6.02
C PHE A 106 -30.37 -12.46 6.60
N ALA A 107 -29.95 -12.98 7.75
CA ALA A 107 -30.66 -14.04 8.46
C ALA A 107 -30.60 -13.85 9.97
N ILE A 108 -31.68 -14.24 10.67
CA ILE A 108 -31.80 -14.11 12.12
C ILE A 108 -31.81 -15.48 12.78
N TYR A 109 -30.97 -15.66 13.79
CA TYR A 109 -30.75 -16.89 14.52
C TYR A 109 -31.39 -16.80 15.90
N GLU A 110 -32.12 -17.84 16.24
CA GLU A 110 -32.78 -18.05 17.52
C GLU A 110 -32.29 -19.40 18.10
N ASN A 111 -32.50 -19.66 19.39
CA ASN A 111 -31.93 -20.82 20.10
C ASN A 111 -32.87 -22.02 20.24
N SER A 112 -33.91 -22.13 19.42
CA SER A 112 -34.94 -23.14 19.63
C SER A 112 -34.35 -24.54 19.68
N PHE A 113 -34.77 -25.28 20.70
CA PHE A 113 -34.31 -26.64 20.97
C PHE A 113 -34.97 -27.70 20.08
N SER A 114 -35.96 -27.34 19.24
CA SER A 114 -36.64 -28.29 18.36
C SER A 114 -37.20 -27.65 17.09
N ASP A 115 -37.58 -28.46 16.11
CA ASP A 115 -38.15 -27.96 14.86
C ASP A 115 -39.57 -27.38 15.00
N THR A 116 -40.18 -27.46 16.20
CA THR A 116 -41.58 -27.09 16.43
C THR A 116 -41.80 -26.22 17.66
N PHE A 117 -40.79 -25.99 18.50
CA PHE A 117 -40.90 -25.00 19.57
C PHE A 117 -40.39 -23.67 19.02
N LEU A 118 -41.29 -22.86 18.47
CA LEU A 118 -40.90 -21.66 17.74
C LEU A 118 -41.29 -20.45 18.58
N GLU A 119 -40.30 -19.67 19.03
CA GLU A 119 -40.49 -18.35 19.63
C GLU A 119 -40.22 -17.30 18.55
N LEU A 120 -41.19 -16.43 18.27
CA LEU A 120 -41.27 -15.61 17.07
C LEU A 120 -41.08 -14.14 17.40
N ALA A 121 -40.49 -13.41 16.45
CA ALA A 121 -40.42 -11.96 16.49
C ALA A 121 -40.78 -11.36 15.13
N TRP A 122 -41.40 -10.19 15.17
CA TRP A 122 -41.48 -9.33 14.00
C TRP A 122 -40.09 -8.80 13.66
N VAL A 123 -39.80 -8.73 12.37
CA VAL A 123 -38.55 -8.21 11.83
C VAL A 123 -38.82 -6.90 11.12
N GLU A 124 -38.10 -5.87 11.52
CA GLU A 124 -38.21 -4.53 10.94
C GLU A 124 -36.83 -4.00 10.58
N VAL A 125 -36.73 -3.20 9.52
CA VAL A 125 -35.45 -2.61 9.09
C VAL A 125 -35.56 -1.10 8.92
N SER A 126 -34.43 -0.42 9.06
CA SER A 126 -34.34 1.03 8.89
C SER A 126 -32.98 1.46 8.33
N THR A 127 -33.00 2.52 7.54
CA THR A 127 -31.79 3.25 7.10
C THR A 127 -31.34 4.27 8.15
N ASP A 128 -32.29 4.92 8.84
CA ASP A 128 -32.03 6.09 9.68
C ASP A 128 -32.21 5.85 11.20
N GLY A 129 -32.74 4.69 11.59
CA GLY A 129 -32.99 4.32 12.98
C GLY A 129 -34.24 4.97 13.57
N LEU A 130 -35.05 5.65 12.74
CA LEU A 130 -36.28 6.33 13.16
C LEU A 130 -37.49 5.72 12.45
N HIS A 131 -37.40 5.50 11.14
CA HIS A 131 -38.48 4.95 10.33
C HIS A 131 -38.20 3.47 10.08
N PHE A 132 -38.98 2.61 10.74
CA PHE A 132 -38.83 1.17 10.63
C PHE A 132 -39.93 0.58 9.76
N VAL A 133 -39.52 -0.31 8.87
CA VAL A 133 -40.42 -1.02 7.97
C VAL A 133 -40.43 -2.49 8.34
N ARG A 134 -41.60 -3.01 8.69
CA ARG A 134 -41.80 -4.42 9.04
C ARG A 134 -41.90 -5.29 7.80
N PHE A 135 -41.29 -6.47 7.86
CA PHE A 135 -41.48 -7.51 6.85
C PHE A 135 -42.91 -8.06 6.85
N PRO A 136 -43.49 -8.36 5.68
CA PRO A 136 -44.76 -9.07 5.60
C PRO A 136 -44.62 -10.43 6.28
N ASN A 137 -45.61 -10.80 7.09
CA ASN A 137 -45.57 -11.99 7.92
C ASN A 137 -46.97 -12.62 8.00
N PHE A 138 -47.02 -13.96 8.07
CA PHE A 138 -48.25 -14.74 7.99
C PHE A 138 -48.19 -15.93 8.94
N SER A 139 -49.23 -16.09 9.77
CA SER A 139 -49.35 -17.21 10.70
C SER A 139 -50.67 -17.94 10.52
N TYR A 140 -50.60 -19.23 10.21
CA TYR A 140 -51.77 -20.10 10.10
C TYR A 140 -51.96 -21.04 11.31
N THR A 141 -51.28 -20.74 12.41
CA THR A 141 -51.48 -21.43 13.69
C THR A 141 -52.85 -21.07 14.26
N ALA A 142 -53.84 -21.95 14.09
CA ALA A 142 -55.24 -21.61 14.34
C ALA A 142 -55.67 -21.56 15.82
N ASN A 143 -54.87 -22.10 16.75
CA ASN A 143 -55.26 -22.25 18.16
C ASN A 143 -54.15 -21.80 19.10
N PRO A 144 -54.49 -21.35 20.33
CA PRO A 144 -53.52 -21.07 21.38
C PRO A 144 -52.56 -22.24 21.62
N VAL A 145 -51.28 -21.93 21.76
CA VAL A 145 -50.20 -22.90 21.98
C VAL A 145 -49.70 -22.75 23.43
N GLY A 146 -49.71 -23.83 24.20
CA GLY A 146 -49.23 -23.81 25.59
C GLY A 146 -47.73 -23.52 25.67
N SER A 147 -47.22 -23.25 26.87
CA SER A 147 -45.84 -22.79 27.13
C SER A 147 -44.70 -23.70 26.63
N PHE A 148 -44.99 -24.96 26.27
CA PHE A 148 -44.07 -25.92 25.64
C PHE A 148 -44.73 -26.63 24.44
N GLY A 149 -45.72 -25.95 23.83
CA GLY A 149 -46.50 -26.48 22.72
C GLY A 149 -45.73 -26.41 21.40
N ASN A 150 -46.27 -27.09 20.40
CA ASN A 150 -45.65 -27.19 19.09
C ASN A 150 -46.38 -26.30 18.08
N VAL A 151 -45.61 -25.56 17.30
CA VAL A 151 -46.00 -24.79 16.12
C VAL A 151 -45.46 -25.52 14.88
N ASP A 152 -46.29 -25.69 13.86
CA ASP A 152 -45.84 -26.26 12.58
C ASP A 152 -45.09 -25.18 11.78
N PRO A 153 -43.79 -25.35 11.46
CA PRO A 153 -43.03 -24.34 10.74
C PRO A 153 -43.58 -24.04 9.33
N THR A 154 -44.36 -24.96 8.74
CA THR A 154 -45.02 -24.74 7.45
C THR A 154 -46.18 -23.74 7.51
N TYR A 155 -46.61 -23.35 8.73
CA TYR A 155 -47.64 -22.34 8.96
C TYR A 155 -47.07 -20.94 9.21
N ILE A 156 -45.74 -20.81 9.27
CA ILE A 156 -45.05 -19.60 9.68
C ILE A 156 -44.20 -19.05 8.53
N HIS A 157 -44.36 -17.76 8.23
CA HIS A 157 -43.55 -17.03 7.25
C HIS A 157 -43.32 -15.58 7.67
N GLY A 158 -42.14 -15.03 7.38
CA GLY A 158 -41.82 -13.62 7.63
C GLY A 158 -41.52 -13.25 9.08
N PHE A 159 -41.35 -14.25 9.95
CA PHE A 159 -40.99 -14.07 11.36
C PHE A 159 -39.57 -14.59 11.61
N ALA A 160 -38.84 -13.95 12.53
CA ALA A 160 -37.67 -14.58 13.12
C ALA A 160 -38.09 -15.80 13.96
N GLY A 161 -37.16 -16.73 14.24
CA GLY A 161 -37.42 -17.87 15.15
C GLY A 161 -38.17 -19.06 14.56
N LYS A 162 -38.23 -19.13 13.23
CA LYS A 162 -38.85 -20.26 12.51
C LYS A 162 -38.02 -21.55 12.61
N TYR A 163 -36.71 -21.43 12.78
CA TYR A 163 -35.78 -22.55 12.68
C TYR A 163 -35.02 -22.77 13.98
N LYS A 164 -34.76 -24.04 14.29
CA LYS A 164 -34.00 -24.47 15.47
C LYS A 164 -32.58 -23.89 15.49
N GLN A 165 -31.97 -23.94 16.66
CA GLN A 165 -30.61 -23.50 16.92
C GLN A 165 -29.62 -23.85 15.80
N SER A 166 -28.71 -22.91 15.51
CA SER A 166 -27.71 -22.95 14.42
C SER A 166 -28.25 -22.72 13.01
N TYR A 167 -29.57 -22.59 12.85
CA TYR A 167 -30.20 -22.30 11.57
C TYR A 167 -30.97 -20.99 11.63
N GLY A 168 -30.59 -20.03 10.80
CA GLY A 168 -31.22 -18.71 10.74
C GLY A 168 -32.40 -18.67 9.77
N THR A 169 -33.42 -17.88 10.10
CA THR A 169 -34.49 -17.50 9.17
C THR A 169 -33.96 -16.42 8.22
N PRO A 170 -33.94 -16.63 6.90
CA PRO A 170 -33.46 -15.63 5.97
C PRO A 170 -34.52 -14.58 5.60
N PHE A 171 -34.06 -13.39 5.23
CA PHE A 171 -34.88 -12.25 4.81
C PHE A 171 -34.30 -11.62 3.54
N ASP A 172 -35.17 -11.32 2.58
CA ASP A 172 -34.86 -10.67 1.30
C ASP A 172 -35.48 -9.26 1.32
N LEU A 173 -34.64 -8.23 1.33
CA LEU A 173 -35.06 -6.82 1.42
C LEU A 173 -36.00 -6.43 0.27
N LYS A 174 -35.93 -7.11 -0.88
CA LYS A 174 -36.82 -6.87 -2.02
C LYS A 174 -38.28 -7.07 -1.69
N GLN A 175 -38.58 -7.97 -0.73
CA GLN A 175 -39.95 -8.22 -0.27
C GLN A 175 -40.60 -6.93 0.23
N LEU A 176 -39.87 -6.05 0.91
CA LEU A 176 -40.43 -4.78 1.40
C LEU A 176 -40.91 -3.88 0.25
N GLN A 177 -40.14 -3.80 -0.84
CA GLN A 177 -40.55 -3.07 -2.05
C GLN A 177 -41.81 -3.67 -2.66
N PHE A 178 -41.90 -4.99 -2.72
CA PHE A 178 -43.07 -5.67 -3.28
C PHE A 178 -44.33 -5.46 -2.43
N ALA A 179 -44.22 -5.53 -1.10
CA ALA A 179 -45.34 -5.19 -0.21
C ALA A 179 -45.81 -3.75 -0.43
N TYR A 180 -44.88 -2.79 -0.51
CA TYR A 180 -45.21 -1.38 -0.69
C TYR A 180 -45.89 -1.12 -2.05
N ASP A 181 -45.36 -1.73 -3.11
CA ASP A 181 -45.96 -1.69 -4.45
C ASP A 181 -47.37 -2.27 -4.49
N ALA A 182 -47.61 -3.40 -3.81
CA ALA A 182 -48.92 -4.04 -3.72
C ALA A 182 -49.93 -3.14 -3.00
N VAL A 183 -49.54 -2.55 -1.88
CA VAL A 183 -50.33 -1.56 -1.14
C VAL A 183 -50.66 -0.35 -2.02
N LEU A 184 -49.72 0.16 -2.82
CA LEU A 184 -49.99 1.27 -3.74
C LEU A 184 -50.95 0.91 -4.88
N ARG A 185 -50.95 -0.34 -5.33
CA ARG A 185 -51.84 -0.82 -6.42
C ARG A 185 -53.20 -1.30 -5.94
N GLU A 186 -53.41 -1.39 -4.62
CA GLU A 186 -54.62 -1.96 -4.00
C GLU A 186 -54.88 -3.41 -4.47
N THR A 187 -53.81 -4.17 -4.70
CA THR A 187 -53.89 -5.53 -5.30
C THR A 187 -53.93 -6.67 -4.30
N ASP A 188 -53.60 -6.41 -3.03
CA ASP A 188 -53.58 -7.40 -1.95
C ASP A 188 -54.39 -6.90 -0.74
N SER A 189 -54.77 -7.82 0.15
CA SER A 189 -55.50 -7.51 1.39
C SER A 189 -54.57 -7.58 2.59
N PHE A 190 -53.90 -6.48 2.90
CA PHE A 190 -53.23 -6.34 4.20
C PHE A 190 -54.18 -5.72 5.23
N ALA A 191 -53.92 -5.95 6.51
CA ALA A 191 -54.65 -5.28 7.57
C ALA A 191 -54.33 -3.77 7.57
N ASN A 192 -55.32 -2.95 7.91
CA ASN A 192 -55.19 -1.49 7.90
C ASN A 192 -54.01 -0.97 8.75
N GLU A 193 -53.71 -1.64 9.86
CA GLU A 193 -52.56 -1.30 10.72
C GLU A 193 -51.22 -1.47 9.98
N TYR A 194 -51.03 -2.63 9.34
CA TYR A 194 -49.82 -2.92 8.56
C TYR A 194 -49.67 -1.95 7.38
N GLU A 195 -50.75 -1.73 6.60
CA GLU A 195 -50.71 -0.79 5.48
C GLU A 195 -50.37 0.63 5.90
N THR A 196 -50.97 1.09 7.00
CA THR A 196 -50.73 2.45 7.53
C THR A 196 -49.26 2.61 7.91
N SER A 197 -48.69 1.63 8.62
CA SER A 197 -47.28 1.64 9.00
C SER A 197 -46.36 1.59 7.78
N LEU A 198 -46.63 0.69 6.83
CA LEU A 198 -45.81 0.53 5.63
C LEU A 198 -45.79 1.80 4.78
N ARG A 199 -46.96 2.43 4.55
CA ARG A 199 -47.05 3.71 3.81
C ARG A 199 -46.31 4.86 4.48
N ALA A 200 -46.33 4.89 5.81
CA ALA A 200 -45.70 5.96 6.57
C ALA A 200 -44.16 5.86 6.56
N ASN A 201 -43.62 4.64 6.57
CA ASN A 201 -42.19 4.41 6.81
C ASN A 201 -41.38 4.05 5.56
N PHE A 202 -41.95 3.31 4.60
CA PHE A 202 -41.22 2.85 3.41
C PHE A 202 -40.57 3.97 2.58
N PRO A 203 -41.17 5.17 2.40
CA PRO A 203 -40.52 6.25 1.65
C PRO A 203 -39.18 6.74 2.20
N TYR A 204 -38.84 6.42 3.45
CA TYR A 204 -37.56 6.76 4.09
C TYR A 204 -36.54 5.62 4.04
N LEU A 205 -36.92 4.45 3.53
CA LEU A 205 -36.08 3.26 3.49
C LEU A 205 -35.23 3.24 2.22
N ASN A 206 -33.91 3.21 2.37
CA ASN A 206 -32.98 2.92 1.30
C ASN A 206 -32.57 1.45 1.37
N LEU A 207 -33.13 0.61 0.49
CA LEU A 207 -32.83 -0.83 0.48
C LEU A 207 -31.36 -1.14 0.16
N ALA A 208 -30.60 -0.19 -0.41
CA ALA A 208 -29.16 -0.35 -0.62
C ALA A 208 -28.33 -0.05 0.64
N GLU A 209 -28.94 0.46 1.72
CA GLU A 209 -28.25 0.95 2.91
C GLU A 209 -29.14 0.79 4.15
N ILE A 210 -29.24 -0.44 4.63
CA ILE A 210 -29.94 -0.80 5.87
C ILE A 210 -28.93 -0.85 7.01
N ASN A 211 -29.06 0.10 7.94
CA ASN A 211 -28.15 0.25 9.08
C ASN A 211 -28.69 -0.41 10.35
N TYR A 212 -30.00 -0.67 10.40
CA TYR A 212 -30.68 -1.13 11.60
C TYR A 212 -31.63 -2.28 11.30
N VAL A 213 -31.57 -3.34 12.10
CA VAL A 213 -32.56 -4.43 12.14
C VAL A 213 -33.17 -4.45 13.53
N ARG A 214 -34.48 -4.21 13.64
CA ARG A 214 -35.22 -4.27 14.89
C ARG A 214 -36.03 -5.55 14.98
N LEU A 215 -35.92 -6.22 16.12
CA LEU A 215 -36.68 -7.41 16.48
C LEU A 215 -37.63 -7.05 17.60
N VAL A 216 -38.91 -7.39 17.42
CA VAL A 216 -39.97 -7.16 18.40
C VAL A 216 -40.62 -8.49 18.72
N ASP A 217 -40.52 -8.91 19.97
CA ASP A 217 -41.10 -10.14 20.47
C ASP A 217 -42.63 -10.17 20.25
N ILE A 218 -43.13 -11.35 19.89
CA ILE A 218 -44.55 -11.62 19.84
C ILE A 218 -44.95 -12.35 21.13
N VAL A 219 -45.99 -11.86 21.79
CA VAL A 219 -46.43 -12.43 23.09
C VAL A 219 -47.06 -13.82 22.92
N GLY A 220 -47.67 -14.10 21.77
CA GLY A 220 -48.24 -15.41 21.45
C GLY A 220 -49.62 -15.73 22.02
N ASP A 221 -50.26 -14.78 22.71
CA ASP A 221 -51.57 -14.97 23.34
C ASP A 221 -52.77 -14.71 22.40
N GLY A 222 -52.49 -14.41 21.13
CA GLY A 222 -53.48 -14.08 20.10
C GLY A 222 -53.85 -12.59 20.00
N ASN A 223 -53.26 -11.69 20.82
CA ASN A 223 -53.51 -10.25 20.70
C ASN A 223 -52.61 -9.57 19.66
N SER A 224 -51.47 -10.17 19.32
CA SER A 224 -50.62 -9.76 18.20
C SER A 224 -51.21 -10.27 16.88
N HIS A 225 -51.15 -9.45 15.83
CA HIS A 225 -51.72 -9.79 14.53
C HIS A 225 -50.64 -9.83 13.43
N ASP A 226 -50.82 -10.72 12.46
CA ASP A 226 -49.96 -10.81 11.28
C ASP A 226 -50.32 -9.73 10.24
N ALA A 227 -49.66 -9.75 9.07
CA ALA A 227 -49.85 -8.73 8.05
C ALA A 227 -51.27 -8.72 7.43
N GLU A 228 -52.04 -9.81 7.55
CA GLU A 228 -53.44 -9.90 7.11
C GLU A 228 -54.43 -9.64 8.25
N GLY A 229 -53.94 -9.46 9.48
CA GLY A 229 -54.74 -9.17 10.65
C GLY A 229 -55.23 -10.41 11.40
N TYR A 230 -54.64 -11.59 11.15
CA TYR A 230 -54.95 -12.80 11.90
C TYR A 230 -54.15 -12.86 13.20
N ALA A 231 -54.76 -13.38 14.25
CA ALA A 231 -54.14 -13.56 15.56
C ALA A 231 -52.94 -14.52 15.46
N ILE A 232 -51.81 -14.13 16.05
CA ILE A 232 -50.59 -14.93 16.11
C ILE A 232 -50.56 -15.71 17.42
N TYR A 233 -50.42 -17.03 17.30
CA TYR A 233 -50.26 -17.96 18.42
C TYR A 233 -48.93 -18.71 18.32
N GLU A 234 -48.24 -18.77 19.45
CA GLU A 234 -46.98 -19.48 19.67
C GLU A 234 -46.88 -19.84 21.16
N PRO A 235 -45.84 -20.55 21.64
CA PRO A 235 -45.76 -21.01 23.02
C PRO A 235 -45.98 -19.87 24.04
N TYR A 236 -47.08 -19.94 24.77
CA TYR A 236 -47.44 -18.95 25.79
C TYR A 236 -48.18 -19.58 26.99
N PRO A 237 -47.98 -19.08 28.23
CA PRO A 237 -46.96 -18.11 28.63
C PRO A 237 -45.61 -18.78 28.91
N THR A 238 -44.54 -18.26 28.33
CA THR A 238 -43.14 -18.63 28.63
C THR A 238 -42.61 -17.87 29.85
N SER A 239 -41.58 -18.42 30.51
CA SER A 239 -40.96 -17.86 31.71
C SER A 239 -39.50 -18.29 31.83
N GLY A 240 -38.62 -17.42 32.33
CA GLY A 240 -37.18 -17.68 32.38
C GLY A 240 -36.50 -16.92 31.26
N SER A 241 -36.16 -17.60 30.17
CA SER A 241 -35.95 -16.99 28.85
C SER A 241 -37.32 -16.95 28.18
N ALA A 242 -38.04 -15.84 28.35
CA ALA A 242 -39.42 -15.76 27.90
C ALA A 242 -39.47 -14.97 26.60
N GLY A 243 -40.19 -15.48 25.61
CA GLY A 243 -40.31 -14.80 24.33
C GLY A 243 -39.05 -15.03 23.49
N PHE A 244 -38.84 -14.21 22.47
CA PHE A 244 -37.80 -14.40 21.48
C PHE A 244 -36.40 -14.42 22.09
N ASP A 245 -35.69 -15.53 21.87
CA ASP A 245 -34.34 -15.80 22.35
C ASP A 245 -33.30 -15.62 21.22
N LEU A 246 -32.88 -14.37 21.00
CA LEU A 246 -31.96 -13.98 19.92
C LEU A 246 -30.52 -14.49 20.18
N ASP A 247 -29.99 -15.24 19.22
CA ASP A 247 -28.59 -15.71 19.20
C ASP A 247 -27.71 -14.83 18.30
N ALA A 248 -28.15 -14.51 17.07
CA ALA A 248 -27.36 -13.66 16.17
C ALA A 248 -28.15 -13.09 14.98
N VAL A 249 -27.60 -12.08 14.32
CA VAL A 249 -28.05 -11.61 12.99
C VAL A 249 -26.87 -11.65 12.01
N ALA A 250 -26.98 -12.48 10.97
CA ALA A 250 -25.98 -12.63 9.92
C ALA A 250 -26.27 -11.71 8.74
N VAL A 251 -25.22 -11.20 8.09
CA VAL A 251 -25.28 -10.38 6.88
C VAL A 251 -24.79 -11.20 5.68
N ILE A 252 -25.58 -11.24 4.61
CA ILE A 252 -25.29 -11.98 3.36
C ILE A 252 -24.90 -11.01 2.24
N HIS A 253 -25.58 -9.87 2.15
CA HIS A 253 -25.23 -8.79 1.24
C HIS A 253 -25.02 -7.49 2.02
N GLN A 254 -23.91 -6.81 1.76
CA GLN A 254 -23.58 -5.53 2.39
C GLN A 254 -22.94 -4.57 1.39
N VAL A 255 -23.01 -3.28 1.70
CA VAL A 255 -22.30 -2.24 0.93
C VAL A 255 -20.79 -2.51 0.97
N VAL A 256 -20.19 -2.70 -0.20
CA VAL A 256 -18.72 -2.80 -0.31
C VAL A 256 -18.12 -1.44 0.03
N GLN A 257 -17.54 -1.28 1.22
CA GLN A 257 -16.77 -0.09 1.55
C GLN A 257 -15.50 -0.03 0.68
N SER A 258 -15.44 0.95 -0.22
CA SER A 258 -14.23 1.27 -0.97
C SER A 258 -13.26 2.03 -0.07
N LYS A 259 -12.28 1.33 0.52
CA LYS A 259 -11.15 1.98 1.19
C LYS A 259 -10.24 2.65 0.15
N LEU A 260 -9.62 3.76 0.52
CA LEU A 260 -8.68 4.49 -0.32
C LEU A 260 -7.33 3.75 -0.38
N SER A 261 -6.69 3.74 -1.55
CA SER A 261 -5.31 3.24 -1.65
C SER A 261 -4.32 4.24 -1.05
N GLN A 262 -3.19 3.74 -0.56
CA GLN A 262 -2.09 4.54 -0.05
C GLN A 262 -0.74 3.95 -0.45
N ILE A 263 0.30 4.78 -0.37
CA ILE A 263 1.70 4.40 -0.64
C ILE A 263 2.59 4.75 0.54
N ILE A 264 3.76 4.13 0.61
CA ILE A 264 4.83 4.47 1.54
C ILE A 264 5.95 5.16 0.74
N ASN A 265 6.37 6.33 1.20
CA ASN A 265 7.61 6.96 0.78
C ASN A 265 8.70 6.61 1.79
N PHE A 266 9.68 5.82 1.37
CA PHE A 266 10.83 5.41 2.18
C PHE A 266 12.08 5.56 1.33
N ASP A 267 12.88 6.60 1.56
CA ASP A 267 14.02 6.90 0.68
C ASP A 267 15.13 5.83 0.77
N PRO A 268 15.96 5.67 -0.28
CA PRO A 268 17.16 4.84 -0.21
C PRO A 268 18.08 5.28 0.94
N ILE A 269 18.58 4.30 1.68
CA ILE A 269 19.52 4.54 2.78
C ILE A 269 20.94 4.37 2.22
N SER A 270 21.79 5.38 2.40
CA SER A 270 23.22 5.27 2.06
C SER A 270 23.92 4.28 2.99
N SER A 271 25.02 3.68 2.53
CA SER A 271 25.88 2.86 3.37
C SER A 271 26.34 3.63 4.61
N GLN A 272 26.50 2.91 5.72
CA GLN A 272 26.75 3.48 7.05
C GLN A 272 28.08 2.96 7.62
N LEU A 273 28.72 3.75 8.48
CA LEU A 273 29.87 3.29 9.23
C LEU A 273 29.41 2.51 10.46
N ILE A 274 30.06 1.38 10.74
CA ILE A 274 29.81 0.60 11.96
C ILE A 274 30.06 1.44 13.23
N SER A 275 30.96 2.43 13.16
CA SER A 275 31.27 3.36 14.25
C SER A 275 30.13 4.32 14.61
N ASP A 276 29.16 4.54 13.71
CA ASP A 276 27.99 5.39 13.98
C ASP A 276 27.02 4.73 14.97
N SER A 277 27.15 3.41 15.19
CA SER A 277 26.38 2.58 16.14
C SER A 277 24.88 2.46 15.88
N PHE A 278 24.19 3.51 15.43
CA PHE A 278 22.78 3.48 15.05
C PHE A 278 22.40 4.62 14.09
N ILE A 279 21.29 4.44 13.39
CA ILE A 279 20.60 5.51 12.63
C ILE A 279 19.12 5.58 13.00
N THR A 280 18.50 6.72 12.73
CA THR A 280 17.05 6.89 12.83
C THR A 280 16.43 6.79 11.43
N LEU A 281 15.52 5.85 11.24
CA LEU A 281 14.78 5.63 10.00
C LEU A 281 13.63 6.65 9.87
N GLN A 282 13.38 7.05 8.63
CA GLN A 282 12.31 7.98 8.26
C GLN A 282 11.56 7.42 7.05
N ALA A 283 10.24 7.32 7.19
CA ALA A 283 9.33 6.95 6.11
C ALA A 283 7.96 7.57 6.40
N GLU A 284 7.25 7.92 5.34
CA GLU A 284 5.94 8.57 5.41
C GLU A 284 4.92 7.73 4.62
N SER A 285 3.69 7.65 5.10
CA SER A 285 2.59 7.09 4.32
C SER A 285 1.76 8.23 3.74
N SER A 286 1.17 8.04 2.56
CA SER A 286 0.30 9.05 1.95
C SER A 286 -1.05 9.25 2.69
N SER A 287 -1.30 8.46 3.74
CA SER A 287 -2.47 8.52 4.60
C SER A 287 -2.16 9.14 5.98
N ASP A 288 -0.92 9.57 6.21
CA ASP A 288 -0.40 10.03 7.50
C ASP A 288 -0.43 8.96 8.63
N LEU A 289 -0.73 7.71 8.29
CA LEU A 289 -0.62 6.57 9.22
C LEU A 289 0.84 6.23 9.52
N THR A 290 1.10 5.79 10.76
CA THR A 290 2.45 5.46 11.22
C THR A 290 3.02 4.27 10.46
N VAL A 291 4.26 4.41 9.97
CA VAL A 291 5.00 3.36 9.27
C VAL A 291 5.79 2.53 10.29
N GLU A 292 5.70 1.21 10.17
CA GLU A 292 6.46 0.27 10.98
C GLU A 292 7.66 -0.26 10.20
N PHE A 293 8.80 -0.42 10.88
CA PHE A 293 10.03 -0.91 10.29
C PHE A 293 10.40 -2.30 10.85
N ALA A 294 10.99 -3.13 9.99
CA ALA A 294 11.52 -4.43 10.39
C ALA A 294 12.85 -4.71 9.68
N VAL A 295 13.78 -5.36 10.38
CA VAL A 295 14.96 -5.97 9.77
C VAL A 295 14.54 -7.31 9.17
N ILE A 296 14.65 -7.42 7.84
CA ILE A 296 14.43 -8.68 7.12
C ILE A 296 15.68 -9.56 7.23
N ASP A 297 16.86 -8.97 7.04
CA ASP A 297 18.14 -9.67 7.03
C ASP A 297 19.30 -8.72 7.36
N GLY A 298 20.43 -9.28 7.80
CA GLY A 298 21.67 -8.55 8.07
C GLY A 298 21.98 -8.26 9.54
N PRO A 299 23.18 -7.73 9.83
CA PRO A 299 23.71 -7.54 11.18
C PRO A 299 23.21 -6.24 11.84
N ALA A 300 21.89 -6.12 12.01
CA ALA A 300 21.27 -4.97 12.67
C ALA A 300 20.02 -5.37 13.46
N SER A 301 19.68 -4.57 14.46
CA SER A 301 18.49 -4.71 15.29
C SER A 301 17.72 -3.40 15.34
N ILE A 302 16.41 -3.46 15.57
CA ILE A 302 15.54 -2.28 15.50
C ILE A 302 14.68 -2.13 16.76
N ASP A 303 14.59 -0.90 17.27
CA ASP A 303 13.70 -0.47 18.34
C ASP A 303 12.95 0.79 17.91
N GLY A 304 11.65 0.65 17.64
CA GLY A 304 10.83 1.68 17.00
C GLY A 304 11.37 2.05 15.62
N ASN A 305 11.85 3.29 15.47
CA ASN A 305 12.50 3.77 14.24
C ASN A 305 14.03 3.88 14.37
N ARG A 306 14.65 3.38 15.44
CA ARG A 306 16.11 3.38 15.62
C ARG A 306 16.67 2.02 15.25
N LEU A 307 17.53 2.01 14.24
CA LEU A 307 18.24 0.83 13.76
C LEU A 307 19.66 0.83 14.33
N PHE A 308 19.98 -0.16 15.16
CA PHE A 308 21.28 -0.37 15.78
C PHE A 308 22.14 -1.30 14.91
N PHE A 309 23.43 -1.02 14.86
CA PHE A 309 24.40 -1.77 14.06
C PHE A 309 25.11 -2.81 14.93
N ASP A 310 24.86 -4.09 14.65
CA ASP A 310 25.40 -5.22 15.42
C ASP A 310 26.65 -5.83 14.76
N GLY A 311 26.95 -5.43 13.53
CA GLY A 311 28.16 -5.83 12.80
C GLY A 311 28.19 -5.27 11.37
N SER A 312 29.29 -5.50 10.67
CA SER A 312 29.46 -5.10 9.27
C SER A 312 28.81 -6.11 8.33
N GLY A 313 28.10 -5.64 7.31
CA GLY A 313 27.38 -6.46 6.35
C GLY A 313 26.20 -5.75 5.69
N THR A 314 25.56 -6.41 4.73
CA THR A 314 24.35 -5.91 4.09
C THR A 314 23.16 -6.05 5.04
N VAL A 315 22.40 -4.96 5.21
CA VAL A 315 21.15 -4.94 5.96
C VAL A 315 20.00 -4.74 4.99
N ILE A 316 18.95 -5.56 5.13
CA ILE A 316 17.70 -5.45 4.38
C ILE A 316 16.59 -5.10 5.36
N LEU A 317 15.88 -4.00 5.10
CA LEU A 317 14.79 -3.49 5.91
C LEU A 317 13.48 -3.49 5.13
N SER A 318 12.37 -3.66 5.83
CA SER A 318 11.02 -3.39 5.33
C SER A 318 10.41 -2.19 6.07
N ALA A 319 9.74 -1.32 5.33
CA ALA A 319 8.79 -0.35 5.85
C ALA A 319 7.37 -0.78 5.45
N SER A 320 6.46 -0.87 6.41
CA SER A 320 5.10 -1.37 6.21
C SER A 320 4.03 -0.48 6.84
N GLN A 321 2.83 -0.47 6.24
CA GLN A 321 1.67 0.24 6.76
C GLN A 321 0.40 -0.60 6.49
N GLN A 322 -0.33 -0.95 7.53
CA GLN A 322 -1.45 -1.90 7.47
C GLN A 322 -2.79 -1.30 7.00
N GLY A 323 -2.88 0.02 6.87
CA GLY A 323 -4.15 0.72 6.67
C GLY A 323 -5.00 0.77 7.93
N ASP A 324 -6.25 1.19 7.76
CA ASP A 324 -7.24 1.35 8.83
C ASP A 324 -8.67 1.18 8.27
N SER A 325 -9.69 1.74 8.92
CA SER A 325 -11.07 1.72 8.41
C SER A 325 -11.25 2.49 7.10
N THR A 326 -10.37 3.44 6.79
CA THR A 326 -10.47 4.35 5.65
C THR A 326 -9.51 3.97 4.51
N TYR A 327 -8.32 3.48 4.82
CA TYR A 327 -7.25 3.16 3.88
C TYR A 327 -6.95 1.66 3.82
N LEU A 328 -6.63 1.17 2.62
CA LEU A 328 -6.07 -0.18 2.43
C LEU A 328 -4.63 -0.25 2.97
N ALA A 329 -4.13 -1.45 3.26
CA ALA A 329 -2.70 -1.64 3.52
C ALA A 329 -1.86 -1.17 2.31
N ALA A 330 -0.74 -0.50 2.58
CA ALA A 330 0.20 -0.08 1.54
C ALA A 330 1.12 -1.25 1.16
N THR A 331 1.58 -1.29 -0.09
CA THR A 331 2.63 -2.23 -0.50
C THR A 331 3.91 -1.94 0.29
N PRO A 332 4.49 -2.91 1.04
CA PRO A 332 5.71 -2.68 1.80
C PRO A 332 6.88 -2.26 0.90
N VAL A 333 7.70 -1.35 1.38
CA VAL A 333 8.90 -0.86 0.67
C VAL A 333 10.14 -1.44 1.33
N THR A 334 10.98 -2.11 0.55
CA THR A 334 12.24 -2.68 1.03
C THR A 334 13.42 -1.76 0.70
N ARG A 335 14.33 -1.60 1.66
CA ARG A 335 15.61 -0.92 1.48
C ARG A 335 16.77 -1.83 1.86
N SER A 336 17.87 -1.70 1.13
CA SER A 336 19.10 -2.42 1.38
C SER A 336 20.25 -1.44 1.37
N PHE A 337 21.14 -1.56 2.35
CA PHE A 337 22.36 -0.77 2.47
C PHE A 337 23.43 -1.60 3.18
N VAL A 338 24.68 -1.14 3.15
CA VAL A 338 25.81 -1.84 3.77
C VAL A 338 26.28 -1.08 5.01
N ILE A 339 26.46 -1.80 6.11
CA ILE A 339 27.24 -1.35 7.27
C ILE A 339 28.68 -1.83 7.05
N ALA A 340 29.64 -0.91 7.13
CA ALA A 340 31.04 -1.21 6.83
C ALA A 340 31.99 -0.58 7.86
N ASP A 341 33.24 -1.02 7.86
CA ASP A 341 34.29 -0.46 8.70
C ASP A 341 34.72 0.92 8.16
N ASP A 342 34.68 1.09 6.83
CA ASP A 342 34.98 2.34 6.17
C ASP A 342 34.10 2.55 4.92
N LEU A 343 33.91 3.81 4.54
CA LEU A 343 33.27 4.18 3.29
C LEU A 343 34.35 4.43 2.24
N GLN A 344 34.01 4.19 0.98
CA GLN A 344 34.93 4.45 -0.12
C GLN A 344 34.24 5.22 -1.23
N HIS A 345 35.07 5.81 -2.06
CA HIS A 345 34.70 6.49 -3.29
C HIS A 345 35.60 6.05 -4.43
N ILE A 346 35.10 6.26 -5.64
CA ILE A 346 35.85 6.02 -6.88
C ILE A 346 36.02 7.32 -7.65
N PHE A 347 37.11 7.37 -8.41
CA PHE A 347 37.37 8.40 -9.40
C PHE A 347 37.51 7.73 -10.76
N LEU A 348 36.70 8.17 -11.72
CA LEU A 348 36.80 7.81 -13.12
C LEU A 348 37.49 8.96 -13.86
N GLN A 349 38.60 8.67 -14.51
CA GLN A 349 39.35 9.69 -15.23
C GLN A 349 38.46 10.31 -16.34
N PRO A 350 38.50 11.65 -16.50
CA PRO A 350 37.98 12.36 -17.65
C PRO A 350 38.27 11.66 -18.99
N VAL A 351 37.26 11.60 -19.86
CA VAL A 351 37.35 11.03 -21.20
C VAL A 351 36.92 12.10 -22.19
N ALA A 352 37.78 12.39 -23.16
CA ALA A 352 37.45 13.33 -24.23
C ALA A 352 36.44 12.72 -25.22
N ASN A 353 35.87 13.56 -26.05
CA ASN A 353 35.11 13.11 -27.22
C ASN A 353 36.03 12.34 -28.18
N HIS A 354 35.47 11.36 -28.90
CA HIS A 354 36.23 10.54 -29.84
C HIS A 354 35.55 10.46 -31.20
N SER A 355 36.31 10.29 -32.26
CA SER A 355 35.75 10.09 -33.59
C SER A 355 35.27 8.64 -33.78
N VAL A 356 34.32 8.44 -34.69
CA VAL A 356 33.91 7.12 -35.17
C VAL A 356 35.11 6.31 -35.68
N ASN A 357 35.06 4.99 -35.46
CA ASN A 357 36.11 4.03 -35.79
C ASN A 357 37.49 4.34 -35.18
N SER A 358 37.55 5.14 -34.12
CA SER A 358 38.74 5.24 -33.25
C SER A 358 39.03 3.89 -32.59
N GLU A 359 40.28 3.45 -32.68
CA GLU A 359 40.76 2.26 -31.98
C GLU A 359 41.10 2.56 -30.51
N ASN A 360 40.81 1.59 -29.62
CA ASN A 360 41.25 1.46 -28.22
C ASN A 360 41.41 2.76 -27.41
N ILE A 361 40.33 3.19 -26.77
CA ILE A 361 40.31 4.26 -25.77
C ILE A 361 40.49 3.62 -24.40
N LEU A 362 41.58 3.94 -23.70
CA LEU A 362 41.82 3.44 -22.34
C LEU A 362 40.98 4.21 -21.33
N LEU A 363 40.14 3.49 -20.59
CA LEU A 363 39.38 4.02 -19.47
C LEU A 363 40.07 3.64 -18.16
N GLN A 364 40.33 4.64 -17.32
CA GLN A 364 41.02 4.47 -16.04
C GLN A 364 40.11 4.90 -14.90
N ALA A 365 39.97 4.04 -13.89
CA ALA A 365 39.29 4.36 -12.66
C ALA A 365 40.05 3.79 -11.47
N ILE A 366 39.99 4.48 -10.34
CA ILE A 366 40.62 4.10 -9.08
C ILE A 366 39.62 4.22 -7.94
N SER A 367 39.77 3.40 -6.90
CA SER A 367 39.05 3.52 -5.65
C SER A 367 39.97 4.03 -4.55
N SER A 368 39.42 4.72 -3.55
CA SER A 368 40.17 5.13 -2.35
C SER A 368 40.65 3.98 -1.50
N SER A 369 39.92 2.85 -1.54
CA SER A 369 40.31 1.62 -0.84
C SER A 369 41.43 0.86 -1.57
N GLY A 370 41.66 1.13 -2.87
CA GLY A 370 42.51 0.30 -3.72
C GLY A 370 41.83 -0.99 -4.23
N LEU A 371 40.56 -1.23 -3.89
CA LEU A 371 39.77 -2.32 -4.47
C LEU A 371 39.57 -2.12 -5.99
N PRO A 372 39.54 -3.20 -6.80
CA PRO A 372 39.33 -3.11 -8.23
C PRO A 372 38.00 -2.43 -8.60
N VAL A 373 38.06 -1.46 -9.51
CA VAL A 373 36.90 -0.78 -10.09
C VAL A 373 36.52 -1.46 -11.40
N SER A 374 35.23 -1.71 -11.60
CA SER A 374 34.69 -2.21 -12.89
C SER A 374 34.16 -1.05 -13.71
N ILE A 375 34.36 -1.06 -15.03
CA ILE A 375 33.80 -0.08 -15.95
C ILE A 375 32.91 -0.80 -16.95
N SER A 376 31.67 -0.32 -17.12
CA SER A 376 30.71 -0.82 -18.10
C SER A 376 30.25 0.27 -19.06
N LEU A 377 29.76 -0.16 -20.23
CA LEU A 377 29.11 0.70 -21.20
C LEU A 377 27.59 0.68 -20.97
N ASP A 378 27.03 1.75 -20.41
CA ASP A 378 25.60 1.84 -20.09
C ASP A 378 24.75 2.15 -21.33
N SER A 379 25.25 3.03 -22.20
CA SER A 379 24.59 3.39 -23.46
C SER A 379 25.61 3.85 -24.49
N SER A 380 25.41 3.53 -25.77
CA SER A 380 26.30 3.97 -26.84
C SER A 380 25.64 3.94 -28.22
N PRO A 381 26.20 4.64 -29.22
CA PRO A 381 25.86 4.41 -30.62
C PRO A 381 26.22 2.99 -31.05
N SER A 382 25.53 2.50 -32.09
CA SER A 382 25.73 1.13 -32.59
C SER A 382 27.17 0.88 -33.03
N GLY A 383 27.69 -0.31 -32.71
CA GLY A 383 29.06 -0.72 -33.05
C GLY A 383 30.14 -0.28 -32.05
N THR A 384 29.78 0.53 -31.04
CA THR A 384 30.67 0.78 -29.90
C THR A 384 30.76 -0.48 -29.03
N SER A 385 31.95 -0.81 -28.55
CA SER A 385 32.19 -1.96 -27.68
C SER A 385 33.24 -1.64 -26.63
N MET A 386 33.27 -2.41 -25.54
CA MET A 386 34.22 -2.27 -24.45
C MET A 386 34.79 -3.65 -24.10
N SER A 387 36.05 -3.71 -23.64
CA SER A 387 36.59 -4.94 -23.04
C SER A 387 35.86 -5.28 -21.73
N GLU A 388 35.75 -6.57 -21.45
CA GLU A 388 35.05 -7.09 -20.26
C GLU A 388 35.89 -6.93 -18.98
N PHE A 389 37.22 -6.88 -19.11
CA PHE A 389 38.16 -6.80 -17.99
C PHE A 389 39.21 -5.70 -18.22
N ALA A 390 39.83 -5.28 -17.12
CA ALA A 390 40.94 -4.33 -17.14
C ALA A 390 42.15 -4.89 -17.95
N PRO A 391 42.87 -4.05 -18.73
CA PRO A 391 42.60 -2.64 -18.99
C PRO A 391 41.29 -2.44 -19.78
N TYR A 392 40.46 -1.50 -19.35
CA TYR A 392 39.17 -1.22 -19.97
C TYR A 392 39.38 -0.42 -21.25
N LEU A 393 39.23 -1.08 -22.39
CA LEU A 393 39.42 -0.50 -23.72
C LEU A 393 38.08 -0.33 -24.41
N LEU A 394 37.71 0.91 -24.73
CA LEU A 394 36.52 1.23 -25.52
C LEU A 394 36.90 1.40 -27.01
N LYS A 395 36.17 0.74 -27.89
CA LYS A 395 36.27 0.89 -29.34
C LYS A 395 35.02 1.57 -29.85
N THR A 396 35.18 2.62 -30.67
CA THR A 396 34.03 3.33 -31.24
C THR A 396 33.56 2.65 -32.53
N GLY A 397 32.24 2.67 -32.73
CA GLY A 397 31.62 2.18 -33.97
C GLY A 397 31.67 3.20 -35.11
N ASN A 398 30.90 2.93 -36.16
CA ASN A 398 30.76 3.82 -37.31
C ASN A 398 29.63 4.85 -37.18
N GLN A 399 28.95 4.89 -36.02
CA GLN A 399 27.85 5.82 -35.75
C GLN A 399 28.26 6.89 -34.74
N THR A 400 27.81 8.11 -34.99
CA THR A 400 27.92 9.22 -34.04
C THR A 400 26.81 9.15 -32.99
N GLY A 401 27.03 9.82 -31.86
CA GLY A 401 26.05 9.92 -30.77
C GLY A 401 26.73 9.93 -29.41
N PHE A 402 25.96 9.75 -28.34
CA PHE A 402 26.50 9.77 -26.98
C PHE A 402 26.84 8.38 -26.49
N ALA A 403 28.02 8.26 -25.88
CA ALA A 403 28.41 7.12 -25.07
C ALA A 403 28.39 7.51 -23.59
N THR A 404 27.84 6.63 -22.76
CA THR A 404 27.86 6.76 -21.30
C THR A 404 28.53 5.52 -20.74
N VAL A 405 29.61 5.73 -20.00
CA VAL A 405 30.31 4.67 -19.27
C VAL A 405 30.04 4.85 -17.78
N ARG A 406 29.98 3.74 -17.05
CA ARG A 406 29.76 3.72 -15.61
C ARG A 406 30.86 2.94 -14.92
N ALA A 407 31.49 3.57 -13.94
CA ALA A 407 32.43 2.93 -13.03
C ALA A 407 31.69 2.50 -11.76
N THR A 408 31.93 1.27 -11.30
CA THR A 408 31.32 0.70 -10.09
C THR A 408 32.37 0.02 -9.21
N GLN A 409 32.17 0.09 -7.89
CA GLN A 409 32.95 -0.68 -6.92
C GLN A 409 32.00 -1.27 -5.87
N PRO A 410 31.69 -2.57 -5.92
CA PRO A 410 30.71 -3.20 -5.03
C PRO A 410 31.08 -3.32 -3.54
N GLY A 411 32.17 -2.73 -3.05
CA GLY A 411 32.70 -2.98 -1.72
C GLY A 411 33.60 -4.21 -1.68
N GLY A 412 34.10 -4.52 -0.49
CA GLY A 412 34.94 -5.68 -0.24
C GLY A 412 35.82 -5.52 0.99
N THR A 413 36.58 -6.57 1.33
CA THR A 413 37.53 -6.52 2.45
C THR A 413 38.95 -6.46 1.91
N LEU A 414 39.71 -5.44 2.32
CA LEU A 414 41.14 -5.32 2.02
C LEU A 414 41.90 -5.09 3.33
N ASN A 415 42.96 -5.86 3.57
CA ASN A 415 43.79 -5.76 4.79
C ASN A 415 43.00 -5.79 6.11
N GLY A 416 41.86 -6.49 6.13
CA GLY A 416 41.00 -6.61 7.31
C GLY A 416 40.00 -5.47 7.53
N VAL A 417 39.95 -4.48 6.62
CA VAL A 417 38.95 -3.40 6.61
C VAL A 417 37.89 -3.75 5.58
N THR A 418 36.62 -3.77 6.00
CA THR A 418 35.45 -3.94 5.14
C THR A 418 34.99 -2.59 4.62
N TYR A 419 35.00 -2.41 3.30
CA TYR A 419 34.53 -1.20 2.65
C TYR A 419 33.12 -1.41 2.08
N ALA A 420 32.24 -0.43 2.31
CA ALA A 420 30.93 -0.39 1.65
C ALA A 420 31.07 -0.18 0.13
N PRO A 421 30.05 -0.53 -0.68
CA PRO A 421 30.01 -0.13 -2.08
C PRO A 421 30.22 1.37 -2.26
N ALA A 422 31.02 1.75 -3.25
CA ALA A 422 31.17 3.15 -3.64
C ALA A 422 29.91 3.64 -4.36
N GLN A 423 29.66 4.95 -4.32
CA GLN A 423 28.75 5.56 -5.27
C GLN A 423 29.29 5.39 -6.69
N ASP A 424 28.44 4.92 -7.60
CA ASP A 424 28.83 4.74 -8.99
C ASP A 424 29.01 6.09 -9.69
N ILE A 425 30.00 6.14 -10.58
CA ILE A 425 30.32 7.34 -11.34
C ILE A 425 30.05 7.08 -12.81
N SER A 426 29.13 7.86 -13.38
CA SER A 426 28.83 7.83 -14.81
C SER A 426 29.47 9.01 -15.52
N LEU A 427 30.16 8.73 -16.61
CA LEU A 427 30.76 9.73 -17.48
C LEU A 427 30.16 9.60 -18.89
N ARG A 428 29.71 10.72 -19.43
CA ARG A 428 29.11 10.79 -20.76
C ARG A 428 29.98 11.65 -21.67
N PHE A 429 30.28 11.15 -22.86
CA PHE A 429 31.04 11.85 -23.89
C PHE A 429 30.45 11.59 -25.28
N LYS A 430 30.89 12.33 -26.29
CA LYS A 430 30.36 12.26 -27.64
C LYS A 430 31.28 11.45 -28.56
N ILE A 431 30.67 10.57 -29.34
CA ILE A 431 31.26 9.97 -30.54
C ILE A 431 30.87 10.83 -31.74
N VAL A 432 31.87 11.40 -32.41
CA VAL A 432 31.71 12.39 -33.47
C VAL A 432 32.26 11.90 -34.82
N SER A 433 32.03 12.64 -35.89
CA SER A 433 32.60 12.29 -37.20
C SER A 433 34.12 12.44 -37.22
N ALA A 434 34.81 11.79 -38.17
CA ALA A 434 36.28 11.69 -38.22
C ALA A 434 37.06 13.03 -38.30
N ASN A 435 36.38 14.16 -38.56
CA ASN A 435 36.97 15.50 -38.63
C ASN A 435 36.10 16.55 -37.91
N ASP A 436 35.28 16.12 -36.95
CA ASP A 436 34.46 17.04 -36.18
C ASP A 436 35.36 17.93 -35.32
N ALA A 437 35.04 19.23 -35.23
CA ALA A 437 35.79 20.17 -34.41
C ALA A 437 35.72 19.85 -32.91
N ASN A 438 34.84 18.94 -32.50
CA ASN A 438 34.72 18.48 -31.12
C ASN A 438 35.45 17.16 -30.83
N VAL A 439 36.27 16.65 -31.75
CA VAL A 439 37.08 15.46 -31.48
C VAL A 439 38.13 15.77 -30.41
N GLY A 440 38.47 14.79 -29.57
CA GLY A 440 39.55 14.92 -28.61
C GLY A 440 40.87 15.27 -29.31
N LEU A 441 41.51 16.34 -28.87
CA LEU A 441 42.79 16.81 -29.35
C LEU A 441 43.85 16.57 -28.28
N ARG A 442 45.08 16.30 -28.69
CA ARG A 442 46.24 16.42 -27.79
C ARG A 442 46.63 17.89 -27.72
N TYR A 443 47.34 18.28 -26.66
CA TYR A 443 47.83 19.64 -26.50
C TYR A 443 48.61 20.12 -27.72
N ASP A 444 49.49 19.28 -28.28
CA ASP A 444 50.25 19.58 -29.51
C ASP A 444 49.36 19.89 -30.73
N SER A 445 48.24 19.18 -30.90
CA SER A 445 47.34 19.44 -32.03
C SER A 445 46.49 20.69 -31.80
N TRP A 446 46.12 20.95 -30.55
CA TRP A 446 45.38 22.12 -30.17
C TRP A 446 46.23 23.40 -30.30
N LYS A 447 47.49 23.38 -29.85
CA LYS A 447 48.38 24.54 -29.99
C LYS A 447 48.68 24.86 -31.46
N ASP A 448 48.81 23.86 -32.33
CA ASP A 448 48.96 24.07 -33.77
C ASP A 448 47.73 24.77 -34.37
N LEU A 449 46.52 24.39 -33.94
CA LEU A 449 45.27 25.02 -34.36
C LEU A 449 45.21 26.50 -33.96
N HIS A 450 45.73 26.83 -32.77
CA HIS A 450 45.75 28.17 -32.22
C HIS A 450 47.06 28.96 -32.51
N GLN A 451 48.00 28.36 -33.26
CA GLN A 451 49.31 28.95 -33.64
C GLN A 451 50.18 29.37 -32.44
N LEU A 452 50.18 28.57 -31.37
CA LEU A 452 50.84 28.92 -30.10
C LEU A 452 52.29 28.38 -30.01
N SER A 453 52.96 28.75 -28.92
CA SER A 453 54.30 28.27 -28.57
C SER A 453 54.31 26.77 -28.25
N SER A 454 55.49 26.13 -28.34
CA SER A 454 55.69 24.75 -27.90
C SER A 454 56.00 24.61 -26.41
N ASP A 455 56.15 25.71 -25.68
CA ASP A 455 56.42 25.71 -24.24
C ASP A 455 55.09 25.68 -23.48
N ASN A 456 54.85 24.62 -22.71
CA ASN A 456 53.60 24.40 -21.97
C ASN A 456 53.34 25.45 -20.89
N ASN A 457 54.35 26.24 -20.51
CA ASN A 457 54.21 27.32 -19.53
C ASN A 457 54.09 28.71 -20.19
N PHE A 458 54.06 28.78 -21.52
CA PHE A 458 53.87 30.04 -22.20
C PHE A 458 52.43 30.54 -22.01
N ASP A 459 52.27 31.85 -21.94
CA ASP A 459 50.99 32.55 -21.79
C ASP A 459 50.88 33.48 -23.01
N SER A 460 50.13 33.04 -24.02
CA SER A 460 50.10 33.69 -25.33
C SER A 460 49.37 35.03 -25.34
N ASP A 461 48.36 35.19 -24.50
CA ASP A 461 47.54 36.40 -24.43
C ASP A 461 47.83 37.30 -23.22
N LEU A 462 48.74 36.86 -22.35
CA LEU A 462 49.25 37.56 -21.17
C LEU A 462 48.18 37.79 -20.09
N ASP A 463 47.22 36.88 -19.96
CA ASP A 463 46.17 36.93 -18.93
C ASP A 463 46.58 36.35 -17.57
N GLY A 464 47.76 35.69 -17.52
CA GLY A 464 48.32 35.05 -16.34
C GLY A 464 48.03 33.55 -16.24
N GLN A 465 47.38 32.95 -17.23
CA GLN A 465 47.24 31.50 -17.37
C GLN A 465 48.16 31.00 -18.47
N THR A 466 48.66 29.79 -18.28
CA THR A 466 49.44 29.12 -19.32
C THR A 466 48.51 28.57 -20.40
N ASP A 467 49.00 28.54 -21.64
CA ASP A 467 48.32 27.94 -22.79
C ASP A 467 47.84 26.49 -22.47
N PHE A 468 48.58 25.75 -21.65
CA PHE A 468 48.20 24.40 -21.20
C PHE A 468 47.01 24.40 -20.22
N GLU A 469 46.97 25.34 -19.26
CA GLU A 469 45.83 25.51 -18.36
C GLU A 469 44.56 25.86 -19.14
N GLU A 470 44.68 26.65 -20.19
CA GLU A 470 43.56 27.03 -21.05
C GLU A 470 43.07 25.88 -21.93
N TYR A 471 43.97 25.06 -22.46
CA TYR A 471 43.62 23.81 -23.14
C TYR A 471 42.83 22.88 -22.22
N VAL A 472 43.32 22.70 -20.98
CA VAL A 472 42.64 21.91 -19.94
C VAL A 472 41.26 22.49 -19.67
N ALA A 473 41.14 23.81 -19.50
CA ALA A 473 39.89 24.50 -19.18
C ALA A 473 38.91 24.59 -20.35
N GLY A 474 39.40 24.46 -21.59
CA GLY A 474 38.62 24.70 -22.81
C GLY A 474 38.37 26.17 -23.10
N THR A 475 39.29 27.05 -22.69
CA THR A 475 39.27 28.49 -22.98
C THR A 475 40.05 28.80 -24.27
N ASP A 476 40.04 30.07 -24.69
CA ASP A 476 40.65 30.51 -25.95
C ASP A 476 41.99 31.20 -25.66
N PRO A 477 43.13 30.58 -26.01
CA PRO A 477 44.48 31.00 -25.61
C PRO A 477 45.00 32.24 -26.31
N ASN A 478 44.21 32.82 -27.21
CA ASN A 478 44.53 34.08 -27.87
C ASN A 478 43.62 35.21 -27.39
N SER A 479 42.85 34.98 -26.32
CA SER A 479 41.81 35.88 -25.86
C SER A 479 41.91 36.08 -24.35
N SER A 480 42.58 37.17 -23.95
CA SER A 480 42.76 37.57 -22.54
C SER A 480 41.47 37.85 -21.74
N THR A 481 40.31 37.64 -22.37
CA THR A 481 39.00 37.67 -21.71
C THR A 481 38.48 36.27 -21.35
N SER A 482 39.12 35.23 -21.87
CA SER A 482 38.77 33.81 -21.73
C SER A 482 39.47 33.22 -20.51
N VAL A 483 39.20 33.76 -19.33
CA VAL A 483 39.86 33.28 -18.11
C VAL A 483 39.22 32.00 -17.58
N SER A 484 40.03 31.01 -17.17
CA SER A 484 39.53 29.89 -16.38
C SER A 484 39.49 30.28 -14.90
N ARG A 485 38.43 29.87 -14.20
CA ARG A 485 38.34 30.01 -12.74
C ARG A 485 38.05 28.68 -12.11
N HIS A 486 39.12 28.00 -11.74
CA HIS A 486 39.07 26.86 -10.83
C HIS A 486 38.77 27.38 -9.43
N SER A 487 37.67 26.93 -8.84
CA SER A 487 37.33 27.28 -7.47
C SER A 487 37.65 26.13 -6.55
N TYR A 488 38.12 26.47 -5.35
CA TYR A 488 38.28 25.50 -4.29
C TYR A 488 37.64 26.02 -3.01
N GLN A 489 37.22 25.08 -2.17
CA GLN A 489 36.70 25.35 -0.84
C GLN A 489 37.42 24.45 0.16
N ILE A 490 37.79 25.03 1.30
CA ILE A 490 38.44 24.29 2.39
C ILE A 490 37.64 24.56 3.66
N ASP A 491 37.27 23.50 4.35
CA ASP A 491 36.81 23.58 5.74
C ASP A 491 37.68 22.68 6.64
N ALA A 492 37.26 22.50 7.89
CA ALA A 492 38.00 21.72 8.87
C ALA A 492 38.22 20.24 8.45
N HIS A 493 37.37 19.68 7.60
CA HIS A 493 37.32 18.26 7.30
C HIS A 493 37.50 17.93 5.81
N GLN A 494 37.26 18.87 4.90
CA GLN A 494 37.34 18.59 3.46
C GLN A 494 38.01 19.71 2.65
N CYS A 495 38.60 19.30 1.52
CA CYS A 495 39.00 20.19 0.44
C CYS A 495 38.24 19.81 -0.83
N THR A 496 37.58 20.78 -1.45
CA THR A 496 36.73 20.57 -2.62
C THR A 496 37.25 21.40 -3.77
N PHE A 497 37.42 20.80 -4.95
CA PHE A 497 37.84 21.43 -6.19
C PHE A 497 36.69 21.37 -7.20
N SER A 498 36.32 22.52 -7.77
CA SER A 498 35.42 22.58 -8.93
C SER A 498 36.28 22.87 -10.16
N ILE A 499 36.38 21.87 -11.04
CA ILE A 499 37.25 21.89 -12.21
C ILE A 499 36.38 21.86 -13.45
N VAL A 500 36.64 22.78 -14.38
CA VAL A 500 36.02 22.77 -15.70
C VAL A 500 37.06 22.24 -16.66
N LEU A 501 36.72 21.17 -17.37
CA LEU A 501 37.59 20.56 -18.35
C LEU A 501 37.00 20.68 -19.74
N SER A 502 37.82 20.97 -20.74
CA SER A 502 37.45 20.80 -22.14
C SER A 502 37.01 19.36 -22.38
N ALA A 503 35.88 19.19 -23.06
CA ALA A 503 35.46 17.85 -23.51
C ALA A 503 36.36 17.31 -24.63
N GLN A 504 37.30 18.12 -25.12
CA GLN A 504 38.27 17.76 -26.15
C GLN A 504 39.66 17.51 -25.59
N ALA A 505 39.93 17.84 -24.31
CA ALA A 505 41.27 17.70 -23.75
C ALA A 505 41.59 16.22 -23.45
N LEU A 506 42.60 15.68 -24.14
CA LEU A 506 43.23 14.40 -23.81
C LEU A 506 44.25 14.58 -22.69
N ILE A 507 43.77 14.48 -21.44
CA ILE A 507 44.58 14.69 -20.24
C ILE A 507 44.35 13.62 -19.17
N SER A 508 45.36 13.42 -18.33
CA SER A 508 45.24 12.78 -17.02
C SER A 508 44.98 13.82 -15.94
N LEU A 509 44.12 13.48 -15.00
CA LEU A 509 43.77 14.30 -13.85
C LEU A 509 44.11 13.54 -12.58
N GLN A 510 44.98 14.11 -11.75
CA GLN A 510 45.37 13.53 -10.47
C GLN A 510 45.19 14.55 -9.35
N VAL A 511 44.81 14.06 -8.17
CA VAL A 511 44.85 14.85 -6.94
C VAL A 511 45.96 14.31 -6.07
N GLN A 512 46.83 15.21 -5.59
CA GLN A 512 48.00 14.85 -4.80
C GLN A 512 48.07 15.68 -3.52
N HIS A 513 48.74 15.13 -2.52
CA HIS A 513 49.04 15.82 -1.27
C HIS A 513 50.49 15.61 -0.85
N CYS A 514 51.02 16.54 -0.04
CA CYS A 514 52.31 16.38 0.61
C CYS A 514 52.33 17.01 2.00
N SER A 515 53.27 16.56 2.83
CA SER A 515 53.47 17.09 4.17
C SER A 515 54.44 18.28 4.18
N ASN A 516 55.38 18.28 3.23
CA ASN A 516 56.44 19.26 3.09
C ASN A 516 56.59 19.71 1.62
N LEU A 517 56.22 20.96 1.31
CA LEU A 517 56.37 21.57 -0.02
C LEU A 517 57.81 21.55 -0.56
N SER A 518 58.83 21.48 0.30
CA SER A 518 60.23 21.54 -0.14
C SER A 518 60.77 20.20 -0.66
N ASP A 519 60.03 19.10 -0.50
CA ASP A 519 60.42 17.78 -1.00
C ASP A 519 59.51 17.39 -2.16
N GLU A 520 60.01 17.56 -3.38
CA GLU A 520 59.25 17.27 -4.60
C GLU A 520 58.91 15.78 -4.76
N ASN A 521 59.56 14.88 -4.02
CA ASN A 521 59.28 13.45 -4.06
C ASN A 521 58.23 13.02 -3.00
N ASP A 522 57.80 13.92 -2.11
CA ASP A 522 56.82 13.64 -1.04
C ASP A 522 55.36 13.73 -1.53
N TRP A 523 55.13 14.05 -2.80
CA TRP A 523 53.78 14.14 -3.36
C TRP A 523 53.20 12.74 -3.58
N MET A 524 52.09 12.45 -2.89
CA MET A 524 51.36 11.20 -3.01
C MET A 524 49.99 11.41 -3.64
N SER A 525 49.64 10.54 -4.60
CA SER A 525 48.33 10.55 -5.24
C SER A 525 47.26 9.99 -4.31
N ILE A 526 46.08 10.59 -4.36
CA ILE A 526 44.89 10.13 -3.64
C ILE A 526 43.74 9.96 -4.63
N ALA A 527 42.88 8.98 -4.41
CA ALA A 527 41.60 8.93 -5.11
C ALA A 527 40.68 9.98 -4.47
N PRO A 528 40.15 10.96 -5.22
CA PRO A 528 39.14 11.89 -4.71
C PRO A 528 37.73 11.30 -4.80
N GLN A 529 36.81 11.79 -3.98
CA GLN A 529 35.38 11.56 -4.15
C GLN A 529 34.84 12.45 -5.27
N VAL A 530 34.13 11.87 -6.23
CA VAL A 530 33.42 12.62 -7.26
C VAL A 530 31.98 12.86 -6.80
N GLU A 531 31.59 14.13 -6.58
CA GLU A 531 30.21 14.46 -6.18
C GLU A 531 29.26 14.49 -7.38
N TYR A 532 29.70 15.09 -8.49
CA TYR A 532 28.97 15.08 -9.76
C TYR A 532 29.90 15.37 -10.93
N VAL A 533 29.49 14.90 -12.11
CA VAL A 533 30.02 15.28 -13.41
C VAL A 533 28.87 15.85 -14.23
N THR A 534 28.90 17.14 -14.52
CA THR A 534 27.87 17.80 -15.35
C THR A 534 28.49 18.27 -16.66
N LEU A 535 27.84 17.95 -17.77
CA LEU A 535 28.23 18.48 -19.07
C LEU A 535 27.65 19.88 -19.26
N ASN A 536 28.47 20.79 -19.78
CA ASN A 536 28.01 22.10 -20.22
C ASN A 536 27.35 21.96 -21.59
N ASP A 537 26.08 22.36 -21.69
CA ASP A 537 25.18 22.16 -22.84
C ASP A 537 25.12 20.70 -23.35
N PRO A 538 24.09 19.93 -22.97
CA PRO A 538 23.93 18.53 -23.40
C PRO A 538 23.85 18.32 -24.92
N SER A 539 23.64 19.37 -25.73
CA SER A 539 23.52 19.28 -27.19
C SER A 539 24.85 19.39 -27.94
N MET A 540 25.81 20.14 -27.37
CA MET A 540 27.09 20.48 -28.02
C MET A 540 28.31 19.99 -27.22
N VAL A 541 28.19 19.80 -25.90
CA VAL A 541 29.22 19.33 -24.95
C VAL A 541 30.61 19.90 -25.26
N THR A 542 30.83 21.14 -24.86
CA THR A 542 32.12 21.83 -25.02
C THR A 542 33.04 21.61 -23.83
N SER A 543 32.47 21.41 -22.63
CA SER A 543 33.21 21.17 -21.40
C SER A 543 32.42 20.32 -20.40
N GLN A 544 33.12 19.80 -19.40
CA GLN A 544 32.60 19.03 -18.29
C GLN A 544 33.05 19.64 -16.96
N ASN A 545 32.11 19.90 -16.07
CA ASN A 545 32.41 20.33 -14.72
C ASN A 545 32.50 19.10 -13.82
N ILE A 546 33.62 18.98 -13.12
CA ILE A 546 33.91 17.91 -12.19
C ILE A 546 34.13 18.53 -10.83
N LYS A 547 33.33 18.08 -9.86
CA LYS A 547 33.51 18.47 -8.47
C LYS A 547 34.17 17.32 -7.70
N LEU A 548 35.41 17.55 -7.31
CA LEU A 548 36.24 16.61 -6.58
C LEU A 548 36.32 17.01 -5.12
N LYS A 549 36.13 16.06 -4.22
CA LYS A 549 36.25 16.24 -2.79
C LYS A 549 37.33 15.32 -2.24
N VAL A 550 38.13 15.82 -1.32
CA VAL A 550 39.11 15.04 -0.59
C VAL A 550 38.95 15.26 0.91
N ASP A 551 38.93 14.16 1.64
CA ASP A 551 38.78 14.16 3.09
C ASP A 551 40.15 14.41 3.77
N ARG A 552 40.17 15.38 4.69
CA ARG A 552 41.35 15.79 5.46
C ARG A 552 41.53 14.96 6.73
N THR A 553 40.52 14.21 7.15
CA THR A 553 40.59 13.37 8.37
C THR A 553 41.51 12.17 8.19
N PHE A 554 41.63 11.65 6.96
CA PHE A 554 42.50 10.52 6.62
C PHE A 554 43.92 10.93 6.17
N SER A 555 44.15 12.20 5.87
CA SER A 555 45.46 12.72 5.46
C SER A 555 45.73 14.06 6.14
N PRO A 556 46.54 14.12 7.22
CA PRO A 556 46.85 15.35 7.94
C PRO A 556 47.79 16.29 7.15
N SER A 557 47.76 16.21 5.82
CA SER A 557 48.67 16.91 4.92
C SER A 557 48.37 18.41 4.87
N ASN A 558 49.45 19.19 4.82
CA ASN A 558 49.37 20.65 4.82
C ASN A 558 49.10 21.21 3.43
N PHE A 559 49.41 20.46 2.38
CA PHE A 559 49.39 20.95 1.00
C PHE A 559 48.72 19.95 0.06
N TRP A 560 47.97 20.49 -0.89
CA TRP A 560 47.17 19.76 -1.87
C TRP A 560 47.34 20.42 -3.23
N ARG A 561 47.36 19.62 -4.29
CA ARG A 561 47.33 20.12 -5.67
C ARG A 561 46.51 19.22 -6.57
N VAL A 562 45.95 19.83 -7.60
CA VAL A 562 45.37 19.14 -8.75
C VAL A 562 46.42 19.20 -9.85
N VAL A 563 46.81 18.05 -10.38
CA VAL A 563 47.79 17.93 -11.45
C VAL A 563 47.09 17.50 -12.72
N PHE A 564 47.31 18.25 -13.78
CA PHE A 564 46.92 17.91 -15.14
C PHE A 564 48.19 17.47 -15.89
N SER A 565 48.08 16.43 -16.69
CA SER A 565 49.18 15.96 -17.53
C SER A 565 48.66 15.48 -18.86
N GLU A 566 49.45 15.61 -19.92
CA GLU A 566 49.08 15.06 -21.23
C GLU A 566 49.02 13.53 -21.18
N LEU A 567 48.14 12.94 -22.00
CA LEU A 567 48.13 11.49 -22.23
C LEU A 567 49.02 11.14 -23.41
N ASP A 568 50.00 10.25 -23.16
CA ASP A 568 50.99 9.76 -24.13
C ASP A 568 50.41 9.06 -25.35
#